data_AF-F1KZ69-F1
#
_entry.id   AF-F1KZ69-F1
#
_cell.length_a   1.000
_cell.length_b   1.000
_cell.length_c   1.000
_cell.angle_alpha   90.00
_cell.angle_beta   90.00
_cell.angle_gamma   90.00
#
_symmetry.space_group_name_H-M   'P 1'
#
loop_
_entity.id
_entity.type
_entity.pdbx_description
1 polymer ?
#
loop_
_entity_poly.entity_id
_entity_poly.type
_entity_poly.pdbx_seq_one_letter_code
_entity_poly.pdbx_strand_id
1 'polypeptide(L)'
;MLLNSGIPQPEMNVKMRKKLQITYFLPALEDPSYSALSLKKCFELNRAHIFNKWLDEVGAVLREDRNYGLMPIFNSMCLVGDQSPSVPLHLIDFLHTVAAEDGSFRIADRVLSSVADVLGLLSKRRGGLRSGPAANPAFAPALRLLQNETTVQEGIEAMRNELSNWLLTPEKLIRAARHYEAAAQIFTRKNVTRFCLKQLPVSRCHAGHKRGVRACCACRVDIAGGWTDTPPITMQIEHSAVVNMAVIIDGRKPIECEIHPSVATSGVFVKELGLCLSTPEQILDLSDKPSLPGSLICATILASGLVQPKDSSLGEAFRRYFDSDIIGIEISTHSSLPHGSGLGTSSILAATILAALWTLMGISFNTNNIHHAVLLIEQYLTTGGGWQDQVGGATGGIKISRFSRQTEQILSEQLDCDQHFIDEIESKLLLIYTGRTRLAKNLLQEVVRSWFSRDGHITETLHSLANSAEAAAKLICQCVFPVAEVQQYHEDKKKMAPGSEPVFVRNLIEDLRIGGFIEVAWLAGAGGGGFLYVWLKDGISKNLLQDYLRHSEAHRDLTVHSITIDFNPLVVEFV
;
A
#
# COMPACT_ATOMS: atom_id res chain seq x y z
N MET A 1 -32.17 8.83 40.88
CA MET A 1 -32.20 8.69 42.35
C MET A 1 -32.14 10.03 43.09
N LEU A 2 -31.43 11.05 42.61
CA LEU A 2 -31.36 12.37 43.28
C LEU A 2 -32.65 13.23 43.24
N LEU A 3 -33.64 12.89 42.41
CA LEU A 3 -34.86 13.69 42.24
C LEU A 3 -36.05 13.28 43.14
N ASN A 4 -35.99 12.11 43.79
CA ASN A 4 -37.12 11.55 44.54
C ASN A 4 -36.90 11.44 46.07
N SER A 5 -35.83 12.00 46.63
CA SER A 5 -35.49 11.78 48.05
C SER A 5 -36.02 12.83 49.03
N GLY A 6 -36.75 13.87 48.60
CA GLY A 6 -37.28 14.89 49.52
C GLY A 6 -36.20 15.65 50.32
N ILE A 7 -34.92 15.51 49.94
CA ILE A 7 -33.80 16.24 50.53
C ILE A 7 -33.72 17.60 49.81
N PRO A 8 -33.60 18.74 50.52
CA PRO A 8 -33.39 20.03 49.88
C PRO A 8 -32.18 19.95 48.94
N GLN A 9 -32.39 20.33 47.69
CA GLN A 9 -31.38 20.17 46.64
C GLN A 9 -30.09 20.89 47.05
N PRO A 10 -28.92 20.23 47.12
CA PRO A 10 -27.68 20.98 47.02
C PRO A 10 -27.71 21.61 45.63
N GLU A 11 -27.59 22.94 45.56
CA GLU A 11 -27.51 23.68 44.31
C GLU A 11 -26.47 23.01 43.40
N MET A 12 -26.97 22.23 42.44
CA MET A 12 -26.12 21.50 41.52
C MET A 12 -25.49 22.56 40.61
N ASN A 13 -24.23 22.91 40.90
CA ASN A 13 -23.49 23.98 40.25
C ASN A 13 -23.71 23.94 38.72
N VAL A 14 -24.02 25.09 38.12
CA VAL A 14 -24.30 25.27 36.67
C VAL A 14 -23.24 24.58 35.79
N LYS A 15 -21.98 24.57 36.23
CA LYS A 15 -20.87 23.91 35.53
C LYS A 15 -21.00 22.38 35.52
N MET A 16 -21.50 21.80 36.61
CA MET A 16 -21.77 20.37 36.77
C MET A 16 -23.04 19.97 36.00
N ARG A 17 -24.09 20.81 36.00
CA ARG A 17 -25.28 20.66 35.14
C ARG A 17 -24.91 20.65 33.66
N LYS A 18 -24.11 21.62 33.19
CA LYS A 18 -23.61 21.62 31.80
C LYS A 18 -22.78 20.36 31.50
N LYS A 19 -21.86 19.97 32.40
CA LYS A 19 -21.03 18.76 32.20
C LYS A 19 -21.86 17.48 32.14
N LEU A 20 -22.91 17.37 32.96
CA LEU A 20 -23.84 16.23 32.95
C LEU A 20 -24.77 16.25 31.73
N GLN A 21 -25.31 17.40 31.31
CA GLN A 21 -26.11 17.54 30.08
C GLN A 21 -25.29 17.25 28.81
N ILE A 22 -23.99 17.58 28.82
CA ILE A 22 -23.07 17.23 27.71
C ILE A 22 -22.83 15.72 27.63
N THR A 23 -22.96 14.99 28.75
CA THR A 23 -22.58 13.58 28.88
C THR A 23 -23.78 12.62 28.87
N TYR A 24 -24.93 13.05 29.39
CA TYR A 24 -26.15 12.25 29.54
C TYR A 24 -27.38 13.08 29.17
N PHE A 25 -28.32 12.45 28.48
CA PHE A 25 -29.66 13.00 28.25
C PHE A 25 -30.46 12.95 29.54
N LEU A 26 -30.77 14.11 30.11
CA LEU A 26 -31.55 14.21 31.35
C LEU A 26 -32.94 14.77 31.00
N PRO A 27 -33.87 13.94 30.49
CA PRO A 27 -35.14 14.42 29.94
C PRO A 27 -35.96 15.23 30.96
N ALA A 28 -35.88 14.88 32.25
CA ALA A 28 -36.54 15.62 33.33
C ALA A 28 -35.95 17.02 33.62
N LEU A 29 -34.75 17.35 33.11
CA LEU A 29 -34.16 18.69 33.17
C LEU A 29 -34.54 19.55 31.95
N GLU A 30 -34.98 18.92 30.86
CA GLU A 30 -35.37 19.60 29.61
C GLU A 30 -36.90 19.81 29.54
N ASP A 31 -37.68 18.85 30.03
CA ASP A 31 -39.13 18.98 30.18
C ASP A 31 -39.61 18.34 31.51
N PRO A 32 -40.25 19.12 32.41
CA PRO A 32 -40.77 18.63 33.69
C PRO A 32 -41.78 17.48 33.58
N SER A 33 -42.41 17.28 32.41
CA SER A 33 -43.33 16.17 32.14
C SER A 33 -42.64 14.79 32.25
N TYR A 34 -41.31 14.75 32.10
CA TYR A 34 -40.50 13.54 32.25
C TYR A 34 -40.11 13.20 33.69
N SER A 35 -40.55 13.99 34.67
CA SER A 35 -40.31 13.73 36.11
C SER A 35 -40.92 12.41 36.61
N ALA A 36 -41.93 11.88 35.91
CA ALA A 36 -42.59 10.60 36.21
C ALA A 36 -42.00 9.39 35.48
N LEU A 37 -40.92 9.55 34.69
CA LEU A 37 -40.32 8.44 33.96
C LEU A 37 -39.71 7.38 34.90
N SER A 38 -39.94 6.12 34.58
CA SER A 38 -39.22 5.03 35.25
C SER A 38 -37.72 5.11 34.95
N LEU A 39 -36.90 4.65 35.91
CA LEU A 39 -35.44 4.59 35.75
C LEU A 39 -35.05 3.85 34.46
N LYS A 40 -35.77 2.77 34.15
CA LYS A 40 -35.61 1.98 32.92
C LYS A 40 -35.84 2.84 31.67
N LYS A 41 -36.90 3.64 31.64
CA LYS A 41 -37.20 4.51 30.49
C LYS A 41 -36.19 5.64 30.34
N CYS A 42 -35.70 6.20 31.45
CA CYS A 42 -34.59 7.15 31.43
C CYS A 42 -33.31 6.54 30.85
N PHE A 43 -32.97 5.29 31.20
CA PHE A 43 -31.82 4.58 30.62
C PHE A 43 -32.00 4.28 29.14
N GLU A 44 -33.21 3.93 28.68
CA GLU A 44 -33.51 3.75 27.24
C GLU A 44 -33.32 5.06 26.45
N LEU A 45 -33.87 6.18 26.94
CA LEU A 45 -33.73 7.48 26.29
C LEU A 45 -32.28 7.96 26.25
N ASN A 46 -31.53 7.76 27.35
CA ASN A 46 -30.09 8.04 27.39
C ASN A 46 -29.31 7.22 26.38
N ARG A 47 -29.60 5.92 26.26
CA ARG A 47 -28.95 5.05 25.27
C ARG A 47 -29.23 5.51 23.85
N ALA A 48 -30.48 5.85 23.53
CA ALA A 48 -30.85 6.38 22.21
C ALA A 48 -30.17 7.72 21.90
N HIS A 49 -30.12 8.63 22.87
CA HIS A 49 -29.45 9.93 22.69
C HIS A 49 -27.93 9.78 22.49
N ILE A 50 -27.28 8.95 23.31
CA ILE A 50 -25.84 8.66 23.16
C ILE A 50 -25.56 8.00 21.82
N PHE A 51 -26.42 7.08 21.38
CA PHE A 51 -26.33 6.43 20.08
C PHE A 51 -26.39 7.43 18.93
N ASN A 52 -27.38 8.35 18.92
CA ASN A 52 -27.48 9.38 17.89
C ASN A 52 -26.25 10.31 17.90
N LYS A 53 -25.78 10.72 19.09
CA LYS A 53 -24.56 11.52 19.22
C LYS A 53 -23.34 10.80 18.65
N TRP A 54 -23.23 9.49 18.87
CA TRP A 54 -22.16 8.68 18.29
C TRP A 54 -22.30 8.53 16.78
N LEU A 55 -23.51 8.40 16.22
CA LEU A 55 -23.71 8.42 14.77
C LEU A 55 -23.28 9.75 14.16
N ASP A 56 -23.63 10.88 14.80
CA ASP A 56 -23.22 12.20 14.35
C ASP A 56 -21.69 12.33 14.37
N GLU A 57 -21.03 11.87 15.43
CA GLU A 57 -19.57 11.86 15.53
C GLU A 57 -18.93 10.96 14.47
N VAL A 58 -19.43 9.73 14.28
CA VAL A 58 -18.97 8.81 13.23
C VAL A 58 -19.10 9.46 11.86
N GLY A 59 -20.25 10.08 11.59
CA GLY A 59 -20.51 10.80 10.34
C GLY A 59 -19.56 11.97 10.12
N ALA A 60 -19.32 12.80 11.15
CA ALA A 60 -18.39 13.92 11.08
C ALA A 60 -16.94 13.44 10.83
N VAL A 61 -16.50 12.41 11.56
CA VAL A 61 -15.16 11.82 11.38
C VAL A 61 -14.94 11.30 9.97
N LEU A 62 -15.93 10.60 9.40
CA LEU A 62 -15.81 10.01 8.07
C LEU A 62 -15.92 11.06 6.96
N ARG A 63 -16.91 11.97 7.03
CA ARG A 63 -17.13 13.00 6.00
C ARG A 63 -16.00 14.01 5.91
N GLU A 64 -15.38 14.34 7.03
CA GLU A 64 -14.26 15.28 7.10
C GLU A 64 -12.88 14.56 7.05
N ASP A 65 -12.86 13.24 6.87
CA ASP A 65 -11.66 12.37 6.92
C ASP A 65 -10.72 12.66 8.11
N ARG A 66 -11.30 12.87 9.30
CA ARG A 66 -10.52 13.19 10.51
C ARG A 66 -9.61 12.03 10.90
N ASN A 67 -8.41 12.33 11.40
CA ASN A 67 -7.50 11.34 11.98
C ASN A 67 -7.98 10.90 13.38
N TYR A 68 -9.09 10.17 13.43
CA TYR A 68 -9.74 9.71 14.66
C TYR A 68 -10.17 8.25 14.54
N GLY A 69 -9.84 7.45 15.55
CA GLY A 69 -10.15 6.01 15.62
C GLY A 69 -11.60 5.74 16.00
N LEU A 70 -12.33 5.02 15.14
CA LEU A 70 -13.75 4.72 15.34
C LEU A 70 -14.02 3.42 16.10
N MET A 71 -13.01 2.55 16.25
CA MET A 71 -13.15 1.25 16.91
C MET A 71 -13.70 1.31 18.34
N PRO A 72 -13.32 2.27 19.21
CA PRO A 72 -13.92 2.38 20.55
C PRO A 72 -15.43 2.67 20.51
N ILE A 73 -15.87 3.51 19.55
CA ILE A 73 -17.28 3.83 19.34
C ILE A 73 -18.02 2.60 18.80
N PHE A 74 -17.49 1.98 17.75
CA PHE A 74 -18.08 0.77 17.16
C PHE A 74 -18.21 -0.38 18.16
N ASN A 75 -17.17 -0.61 18.97
CA ASN A 75 -17.20 -1.64 20.01
C ASN A 75 -18.30 -1.35 21.04
N SER A 76 -18.42 -0.10 21.47
CA SER A 76 -19.47 0.33 22.41
C SER A 76 -20.88 0.12 21.84
N MET A 77 -21.09 0.49 20.57
CA MET A 77 -22.36 0.29 19.86
C MET A 77 -22.69 -1.20 19.66
N CYS A 78 -21.69 -2.02 19.34
CA CYS A 78 -21.87 -3.46 19.18
C CYS A 78 -22.18 -4.17 20.50
N LEU A 79 -21.59 -3.75 21.62
CA LEU A 79 -21.89 -4.30 22.95
C LEU A 79 -23.33 -3.99 23.39
N VAL A 80 -23.87 -2.81 23.05
CA VAL A 80 -25.28 -2.50 23.26
C VAL A 80 -26.19 -3.41 22.41
N GLY A 81 -25.70 -3.85 21.25
CA GLY A 81 -26.34 -4.81 20.36
C GLY A 81 -26.78 -6.12 21.03
N ASP A 82 -26.06 -6.57 22.07
CA ASP A 82 -26.42 -7.78 22.84
C ASP A 82 -27.76 -7.64 23.57
N GLN A 83 -28.20 -6.40 23.82
CA GLN A 83 -29.51 -6.08 24.40
C GLN A 83 -30.50 -5.53 23.37
N SER A 84 -30.00 -4.97 22.26
CA SER A 84 -30.80 -4.36 21.19
C SER A 84 -30.18 -4.63 19.82
N PRO A 85 -30.51 -5.76 19.17
CA PRO A 85 -29.90 -6.18 17.90
C PRO A 85 -30.04 -5.16 16.75
N SER A 86 -30.98 -4.23 16.84
CA SER A 86 -31.19 -3.16 15.86
C SER A 86 -30.08 -2.09 15.84
N VAL A 87 -29.35 -1.89 16.94
CA VAL A 87 -28.37 -0.80 17.09
C VAL A 87 -27.18 -0.96 16.12
N PRO A 88 -26.50 -2.12 16.03
CA PRO A 88 -25.41 -2.32 15.07
C PRO A 88 -25.89 -2.34 13.62
N LEU A 89 -27.12 -2.79 13.36
CA LEU A 89 -27.71 -2.78 12.03
C LEU A 89 -27.99 -1.35 11.55
N HIS A 90 -28.52 -0.51 12.43
CA HIS A 90 -28.72 0.91 12.14
C HIS A 90 -27.38 1.63 11.88
N LEU A 91 -26.31 1.29 12.62
CA LEU A 91 -24.97 1.79 12.32
C LEU A 91 -24.50 1.36 10.93
N ILE A 92 -24.67 0.09 10.55
CA ILE A 92 -24.32 -0.40 9.21
C ILE A 92 -25.12 0.34 8.13
N ASP A 93 -26.42 0.54 8.32
CA ASP A 93 -27.27 1.28 7.37
C ASP A 93 -26.86 2.75 7.24
N PHE A 94 -26.49 3.38 8.36
CA PHE A 94 -25.92 4.73 8.38
C PHE A 94 -24.61 4.79 7.59
N LEU A 95 -23.68 3.85 7.81
CA LEU A 95 -22.42 3.79 7.06
C LEU A 95 -22.66 3.60 5.54
N HIS A 96 -23.61 2.77 5.15
CA HIS A 96 -24.01 2.66 3.73
C HIS A 96 -24.53 3.98 3.18
N THR A 97 -25.31 4.72 3.98
CA THR A 97 -25.83 6.03 3.57
C THR A 97 -24.68 7.01 3.35
N VAL A 98 -23.72 7.08 4.29
CA VAL A 98 -22.50 7.91 4.15
C VAL A 98 -21.70 7.52 2.91
N ALA A 99 -21.55 6.23 2.62
CA ALA A 99 -20.84 5.75 1.43
C ALA A 99 -21.56 6.10 0.12
N ALA A 100 -22.89 6.27 0.15
CA ALA A 100 -23.71 6.56 -1.03
C ALA A 100 -23.93 8.07 -1.27
N GLU A 101 -23.51 8.94 -0.34
CA GLU A 101 -23.61 10.39 -0.49
C GLU A 101 -22.82 10.89 -1.71
N ASP A 102 -23.32 11.95 -2.35
CA ASP A 102 -22.63 12.58 -3.48
C ASP A 102 -21.25 13.10 -3.05
N GLY A 103 -20.20 12.77 -3.82
CA GLY A 103 -18.83 13.18 -3.52
C GLY A 103 -18.10 12.33 -2.46
N SER A 104 -18.76 11.34 -1.85
CA SER A 104 -18.17 10.41 -0.87
C SER A 104 -17.12 9.46 -1.44
N PHE A 105 -16.93 9.44 -2.76
CA PHE A 105 -15.98 8.56 -3.45
C PHE A 105 -14.57 8.54 -2.85
N ARG A 106 -14.09 9.70 -2.37
CA ARG A 106 -12.76 9.85 -1.76
C ARG A 106 -12.63 9.19 -0.38
N ILE A 107 -13.74 8.98 0.31
CA ILE A 107 -13.81 8.42 1.67
C ILE A 107 -14.47 7.03 1.70
N ALA A 108 -15.06 6.59 0.58
CA ALA A 108 -15.83 5.35 0.49
C ALA A 108 -15.01 4.10 0.87
N ASP A 109 -13.69 4.11 0.65
CA ASP A 109 -12.82 3.04 1.11
C ASP A 109 -12.82 2.90 2.65
N ARG A 110 -12.62 4.01 3.36
CA ARG A 110 -12.66 4.04 4.83
C ARG A 110 -14.04 3.73 5.38
N VAL A 111 -15.11 4.21 4.74
CA VAL A 111 -16.49 3.93 5.15
C VAL A 111 -16.83 2.44 4.99
N LEU A 112 -16.49 1.82 3.85
CA LEU A 112 -16.73 0.40 3.62
C LEU A 112 -15.85 -0.48 4.50
N SER A 113 -14.60 -0.08 4.76
CA SER A 113 -13.75 -0.74 5.77
C SER A 113 -14.37 -0.65 7.17
N SER A 114 -15.01 0.47 7.50
CA SER A 114 -15.72 0.63 8.78
C SER A 114 -16.91 -0.33 8.90
N VAL A 115 -17.64 -0.60 7.82
CA VAL A 115 -18.69 -1.64 7.82
C VAL A 115 -18.07 -3.01 8.12
N ALA A 116 -16.95 -3.33 7.48
CA ALA A 116 -16.24 -4.59 7.74
C ALA A 116 -15.74 -4.69 9.21
N ASP A 117 -15.35 -3.57 9.83
CA ASP A 117 -14.97 -3.51 11.25
C ASP A 117 -16.15 -3.80 12.17
N VAL A 118 -17.32 -3.21 11.91
CA VAL A 118 -18.56 -3.49 12.65
C VAL A 118 -18.96 -4.97 12.52
N LEU A 119 -18.91 -5.54 11.31
CA LEU A 119 -19.17 -6.97 11.09
C LEU A 119 -18.17 -7.87 11.85
N GLY A 120 -16.90 -7.46 11.87
CA GLY A 120 -15.86 -8.12 12.64
C GLY A 120 -16.15 -8.12 14.15
N LEU A 121 -16.61 -7.00 14.70
CA LEU A 121 -17.00 -6.89 16.11
C LEU A 121 -18.22 -7.76 16.43
N LEU A 122 -19.23 -7.76 15.56
CA LEU A 122 -20.44 -8.59 15.71
C LEU A 122 -20.14 -10.10 15.71
N SER A 123 -19.08 -10.53 15.01
CA SER A 123 -18.63 -11.92 15.04
C SER A 123 -18.09 -12.36 16.42
N LYS A 124 -17.80 -11.42 17.33
CA LYS A 124 -17.17 -11.67 18.64
C LYS A 124 -15.87 -12.47 18.54
N ARG A 125 -15.06 -12.20 17.52
CA ARG A 125 -13.81 -12.93 17.19
C ARG A 125 -14.02 -14.43 16.90
N ARG A 126 -15.24 -14.82 16.50
CA ARG A 126 -15.57 -16.16 15.99
C ARG A 126 -15.70 -16.09 14.46
N GLY A 127 -15.71 -17.23 13.78
CA GLY A 127 -15.88 -17.25 12.31
C GLY A 127 -14.59 -17.20 11.48
N GLY A 128 -13.43 -17.30 12.13
CA GLY A 128 -12.12 -17.43 11.47
C GLY A 128 -11.42 -16.10 11.17
N LEU A 129 -10.37 -16.15 10.35
CA LEU A 129 -9.57 -14.98 10.00
C LEU A 129 -10.33 -14.06 9.05
N ARG A 130 -10.24 -12.74 9.24
CA ARG A 130 -10.74 -11.76 8.28
C ARG A 130 -9.81 -11.60 7.06
N SER A 131 -8.66 -12.27 7.04
CA SER A 131 -7.78 -12.36 5.88
C SER A 131 -8.11 -13.57 5.00
N GLY A 132 -8.11 -13.39 3.67
CA GLY A 132 -8.27 -14.47 2.69
C GLY A 132 -9.22 -14.14 1.53
N PRO A 133 -9.31 -15.02 0.50
CA PRO A 133 -10.08 -14.74 -0.71
C PRO A 133 -11.58 -14.60 -0.44
N ALA A 134 -12.15 -13.50 -0.94
CA ALA A 134 -13.55 -13.10 -0.81
C ALA A 134 -14.35 -13.40 -2.11
N ALA A 135 -14.09 -14.51 -2.79
CA ALA A 135 -14.74 -14.82 -4.06
C ALA A 135 -16.05 -15.60 -3.86
N ASN A 136 -17.02 -15.01 -3.18
CA ASN A 136 -18.39 -15.52 -3.19
C ASN A 136 -19.19 -14.90 -4.36
N PRO A 137 -19.81 -15.72 -5.23
CA PRO A 137 -20.60 -15.24 -6.36
C PRO A 137 -21.73 -14.27 -6.00
N ALA A 138 -22.29 -14.34 -4.79
CA ALA A 138 -23.41 -13.51 -4.39
C ALA A 138 -23.07 -12.01 -4.35
N PHE A 139 -21.86 -11.65 -3.94
CA PHE A 139 -21.39 -10.26 -3.93
C PHE A 139 -20.83 -9.78 -5.28
N ALA A 140 -20.59 -10.68 -6.24
CA ALA A 140 -19.94 -10.34 -7.50
C ALA A 140 -20.71 -9.28 -8.33
N PRO A 141 -22.05 -9.31 -8.44
CA PRO A 141 -22.80 -8.24 -9.11
C PRO A 141 -22.60 -6.87 -8.47
N ALA A 142 -22.67 -6.79 -7.14
CA ALA A 142 -22.48 -5.54 -6.39
C ALA A 142 -21.06 -4.99 -6.58
N LEU A 143 -20.04 -5.84 -6.45
CA LEU A 143 -18.65 -5.45 -6.67
C LEU A 143 -18.38 -4.96 -8.11
N ARG A 144 -19.05 -5.55 -9.13
CA ARG A 144 -18.96 -5.05 -10.52
C ARG A 144 -19.55 -3.65 -10.67
N LEU A 145 -20.69 -3.37 -10.05
CA LEU A 145 -21.28 -2.03 -10.04
C LEU A 145 -20.33 -1.02 -9.39
N LEU A 146 -19.65 -1.39 -8.30
CA LEU A 146 -18.67 -0.50 -7.65
C LEU A 146 -17.44 -0.21 -8.52
N GLN A 147 -17.14 -1.03 -9.53
CA GLN A 147 -16.04 -0.78 -10.47
C GLN A 147 -16.34 0.36 -11.45
N ASN A 148 -17.61 0.67 -11.73
CA ASN A 148 -17.99 1.80 -12.58
C ASN A 148 -18.34 3.03 -11.72
N GLU A 149 -17.82 4.21 -12.08
CA GLU A 149 -18.04 5.46 -11.32
C GLU A 149 -19.49 5.94 -11.39
N THR A 150 -20.23 5.62 -12.45
CA THR A 150 -21.63 6.05 -12.62
C THR A 150 -22.62 5.21 -11.82
N THR A 151 -22.23 4.02 -11.36
CA THR A 151 -23.10 3.04 -10.70
C THR A 151 -22.71 2.79 -9.25
N VAL A 152 -21.98 3.73 -8.63
CA VAL A 152 -21.49 3.59 -7.25
C VAL A 152 -22.64 3.45 -6.25
N GLN A 153 -23.66 4.31 -6.32
CA GLN A 153 -24.81 4.26 -5.42
C GLN A 153 -25.57 2.93 -5.54
N GLU A 154 -25.82 2.47 -6.76
CA GLU A 154 -26.45 1.19 -7.05
C GLU A 154 -25.62 0.02 -6.51
N GLY A 155 -24.30 0.10 -6.63
CA GLY A 155 -23.39 -0.90 -6.07
C GLY A 155 -23.42 -0.96 -4.55
N ILE A 156 -23.49 0.18 -3.86
CA ILE A 156 -23.59 0.25 -2.39
C ILE A 156 -24.94 -0.32 -1.92
N GLU A 157 -26.02 0.03 -2.61
CA GLU A 157 -27.35 -0.53 -2.33
C GLU A 157 -27.39 -2.04 -2.58
N ALA A 158 -26.74 -2.53 -3.64
CA ALA A 158 -26.60 -3.97 -3.88
C ALA A 158 -25.78 -4.68 -2.80
N MET A 159 -24.69 -4.06 -2.31
CA MET A 159 -23.92 -4.58 -1.16
C MET A 159 -24.78 -4.67 0.10
N ARG A 160 -25.55 -3.61 0.41
CA ARG A 160 -26.47 -3.55 1.54
C ARG A 160 -27.52 -4.67 1.47
N ASN A 161 -28.16 -4.81 0.32
CA ASN A 161 -29.21 -5.83 0.13
C ASN A 161 -28.65 -7.25 0.27
N GLU A 162 -27.49 -7.52 -0.31
CA GLU A 162 -26.86 -8.84 -0.18
C GLU A 162 -26.44 -9.13 1.26
N LEU A 163 -25.90 -8.14 1.99
CA LEU A 163 -25.45 -8.30 3.38
C LEU A 163 -26.53 -8.90 4.29
N SER A 164 -27.81 -8.60 4.06
CA SER A 164 -28.93 -9.15 4.85
C SER A 164 -28.93 -10.68 4.96
N ASN A 165 -28.42 -11.39 3.94
CA ASN A 165 -28.30 -12.85 3.88
C ASN A 165 -27.15 -13.43 4.74
N TRP A 166 -26.29 -12.55 5.28
CA TRP A 166 -25.01 -12.89 5.91
C TRP A 166 -24.91 -12.54 7.40
N LEU A 167 -25.96 -12.01 8.01
CA LEU A 167 -25.92 -11.51 9.39
C LEU A 167 -26.12 -12.58 10.47
N LEU A 168 -26.50 -13.80 10.09
CA LEU A 168 -27.01 -14.81 11.03
C LEU A 168 -25.96 -15.57 11.84
N THR A 169 -24.73 -15.73 11.31
CA THR A 169 -23.68 -16.50 12.00
C THR A 169 -22.34 -15.76 11.97
N PRO A 170 -21.45 -15.98 12.96
CA PRO A 170 -20.12 -15.38 12.97
C PRO A 170 -19.31 -15.67 11.71
N GLU A 171 -19.41 -16.88 11.15
CA GLU A 171 -18.72 -17.27 9.91
C GLU A 171 -19.22 -16.43 8.73
N LYS A 172 -20.55 -16.24 8.62
CA LYS A 172 -21.13 -15.41 7.57
C LYS A 172 -20.76 -13.93 7.74
N LEU A 173 -20.75 -13.41 8.97
CA LEU A 173 -20.32 -12.04 9.28
C LEU A 173 -18.86 -11.79 8.85
N ILE A 174 -17.94 -12.70 9.19
CA ILE A 174 -16.54 -12.59 8.79
C ILE A 174 -16.39 -12.69 7.28
N ARG A 175 -17.14 -13.58 6.61
CA ARG A 175 -17.11 -13.68 5.15
C ARG A 175 -17.64 -12.40 4.48
N ALA A 176 -18.74 -11.83 4.97
CA ALA A 176 -19.25 -10.55 4.49
C ALA A 176 -18.23 -9.43 4.72
N ALA A 177 -17.58 -9.37 5.89
CA ALA A 177 -16.53 -8.38 6.16
C ALA A 177 -15.41 -8.40 5.11
N ARG A 178 -14.98 -9.57 4.64
CA ARG A 178 -13.99 -9.70 3.56
C ARG A 178 -14.47 -9.09 2.23
N HIS A 179 -15.77 -9.17 1.93
CA HIS A 179 -16.34 -8.55 0.74
C HIS A 179 -16.39 -7.02 0.83
N TYR A 180 -16.64 -6.48 2.02
CA TYR A 180 -16.56 -5.04 2.27
C TYR A 180 -15.12 -4.52 2.23
N GLU A 181 -14.13 -5.31 2.67
CA GLU A 181 -12.72 -4.99 2.44
C GLU A 181 -12.35 -4.99 0.96
N ALA A 182 -12.84 -5.98 0.20
CA ALA A 182 -12.65 -6.00 -1.25
C ALA A 182 -13.31 -4.78 -1.92
N ALA A 183 -14.49 -4.36 -1.46
CA ALA A 183 -15.15 -3.14 -1.91
C ALA A 183 -14.33 -1.89 -1.57
N ALA A 184 -13.80 -1.78 -0.35
CA ALA A 184 -12.90 -0.69 0.04
C ALA A 184 -11.66 -0.60 -0.87
N GLN A 185 -11.05 -1.75 -1.18
CA GLN A 185 -9.90 -1.81 -2.10
C GLN A 185 -10.25 -1.32 -3.52
N ILE A 186 -11.48 -1.52 -4.01
CA ILE A 186 -11.91 -0.95 -5.29
C ILE A 186 -11.79 0.57 -5.27
N PHE A 187 -12.28 1.22 -4.21
CA PHE A 187 -12.22 2.68 -4.09
C PHE A 187 -10.79 3.19 -3.90
N THR A 188 -9.95 2.52 -3.10
CA THR A 188 -8.53 2.85 -3.00
C THR A 188 -7.85 2.78 -4.37
N ARG A 189 -8.05 1.69 -5.13
CA ARG A 189 -7.50 1.54 -6.49
C ARG A 189 -7.95 2.65 -7.42
N LYS A 190 -9.24 3.01 -7.38
CA LYS A 190 -9.76 4.10 -8.21
C LYS A 190 -9.18 5.46 -7.83
N ASN A 191 -9.07 5.74 -6.54
CA ASN A 191 -8.45 6.96 -6.03
C ASN A 191 -7.00 7.09 -6.52
N VAL A 192 -6.24 5.99 -6.52
CA VAL A 192 -4.88 5.91 -7.08
C VAL A 192 -4.89 6.11 -8.60
N THR A 193 -5.73 5.35 -9.30
CA THR A 193 -5.85 5.39 -10.77
C THR A 193 -6.14 6.81 -11.27
N ARG A 194 -7.05 7.53 -10.61
CA ARG A 194 -7.47 8.88 -11.02
C ARG A 194 -6.30 9.85 -11.09
N PHE A 195 -5.38 9.86 -10.12
CA PHE A 195 -4.25 10.77 -10.18
C PHE A 195 -3.11 10.22 -11.04
N CYS A 196 -2.88 8.91 -11.05
CA CYS A 196 -1.86 8.30 -11.92
C CYS A 196 -2.12 8.59 -13.40
N LEU A 197 -3.39 8.47 -13.86
CA LEU A 197 -3.76 8.73 -15.25
C LEU A 197 -3.45 10.17 -15.70
N LYS A 198 -3.53 11.15 -14.80
CA LYS A 198 -3.17 12.55 -15.11
C LYS A 198 -1.67 12.74 -15.35
N GLN A 199 -0.86 11.84 -14.84
CA GLN A 199 0.60 11.88 -14.93
C GLN A 199 1.14 10.95 -16.02
N LEU A 200 0.31 10.25 -16.78
CA LEU A 200 0.77 9.45 -17.91
C LEU A 200 1.23 10.35 -19.07
N PRO A 201 2.19 9.89 -19.89
CA PRO A 201 2.68 10.70 -20.99
C PRO A 201 1.57 10.91 -22.02
N VAL A 202 1.46 12.13 -22.53
CA VAL A 202 0.52 12.43 -23.62
C VAL A 202 1.14 11.93 -24.91
N SER A 203 0.50 10.94 -25.54
CA SER A 203 0.93 10.41 -26.83
C SER A 203 0.87 11.49 -27.90
N ARG A 204 2.03 12.05 -28.27
CA ARG A 204 2.18 12.83 -29.50
C ARG A 204 2.61 11.85 -30.58
N CYS A 205 1.87 11.76 -31.68
CA CYS A 205 2.17 10.81 -32.76
C CYS A 205 3.60 11.05 -33.30
N HIS A 206 4.51 10.18 -32.91
CA HIS A 206 5.74 9.90 -33.61
C HIS A 206 5.63 8.46 -34.12
N ALA A 207 6.05 8.22 -35.35
CA ALA A 207 6.10 6.86 -35.87
C ALA A 207 7.04 6.04 -34.97
N GLY A 208 6.54 4.92 -34.44
CA GLY A 208 7.31 4.02 -33.61
C GLY A 208 8.57 3.51 -34.32
N HIS A 209 9.51 3.01 -33.55
CA HIS A 209 10.83 2.62 -34.03
C HIS A 209 10.85 1.18 -34.53
N LYS A 210 11.66 0.92 -35.57
CA LYS A 210 11.92 -0.44 -36.11
C LYS A 210 13.12 -1.14 -35.48
N ARG A 211 13.90 -0.42 -34.65
CA ARG A 211 15.05 -0.95 -33.92
C ARG A 211 14.60 -1.49 -32.57
N GLY A 212 15.34 -2.45 -32.03
CA GLY A 212 15.08 -2.92 -30.68
C GLY A 212 15.34 -1.82 -29.67
N VAL A 213 14.72 -1.93 -28.49
CA VAL A 213 14.94 -1.01 -27.38
C VAL A 213 15.30 -1.82 -26.15
N ARG A 214 16.38 -1.42 -25.49
CA ARG A 214 16.83 -1.97 -24.21
C ARG A 214 16.67 -0.94 -23.12
N ALA A 215 16.17 -1.35 -21.97
CA ALA A 215 16.05 -0.53 -20.77
C ALA A 215 16.65 -1.26 -19.57
N CYS A 216 17.51 -0.56 -18.82
CA CYS A 216 18.22 -1.10 -17.66
C CYS A 216 18.02 -0.20 -16.45
N CYS A 217 17.80 -0.81 -15.27
CA CYS A 217 17.56 -0.07 -14.04
C CYS A 217 18.36 -0.62 -12.87
N ALA A 218 18.82 0.28 -11.99
CA ALA A 218 19.33 -0.08 -10.68
C ALA A 218 18.20 -0.65 -9.80
N CYS A 219 18.56 -1.41 -8.78
CA CYS A 219 17.62 -1.73 -7.69
C CYS A 219 17.63 -0.62 -6.63
N ARG A 220 16.96 -0.85 -5.50
CA ARG A 220 16.86 0.15 -4.43
C ARG A 220 17.23 -0.36 -3.05
N VAL A 221 17.82 0.50 -2.24
CA VAL A 221 17.94 0.35 -0.78
C VAL A 221 17.14 1.45 -0.11
N ASP A 222 16.24 1.07 0.81
CA ASP A 222 15.46 2.02 1.61
C ASP A 222 16.20 2.31 2.91
N ILE A 223 16.44 3.57 3.21
CA ILE A 223 17.10 4.01 4.45
C ILE A 223 16.06 4.30 5.53
N ALA A 224 14.96 4.98 5.18
CA ALA A 224 13.90 5.33 6.11
C ALA A 224 12.55 5.59 5.41
N GLY A 225 11.45 5.48 6.17
CA GLY A 225 10.13 5.98 5.76
C GLY A 225 9.23 5.04 4.95
N GLY A 226 9.73 3.88 4.51
CA GLY A 226 8.90 2.89 3.80
C GLY A 226 7.65 2.49 4.61
N TRP A 227 6.54 2.23 3.90
CA TRP A 227 5.13 2.17 4.35
C TRP A 227 4.36 3.49 4.25
N THR A 228 5.03 4.63 4.40
CA THR A 228 4.34 5.93 4.22
C THR A 228 3.96 6.20 2.76
N ASP A 229 4.55 5.45 1.83
CA ASP A 229 4.33 5.48 0.38
C ASP A 229 3.15 4.63 -0.11
N THR A 230 2.57 3.81 0.77
CA THR A 230 1.58 2.80 0.38
C THR A 230 0.17 3.41 0.33
N PRO A 231 -0.62 3.26 -0.76
CA PRO A 231 -2.02 3.66 -0.76
C PRO A 231 -2.88 2.81 0.19
N PRO A 232 -3.88 3.38 0.88
CA PRO A 232 -4.30 4.78 0.86
C PRO A 232 -3.50 5.68 1.81
N ILE A 233 -2.56 5.12 2.59
CA ILE A 233 -1.77 5.85 3.61
C ILE A 233 -1.12 7.09 3.01
N THR A 234 -0.37 6.94 1.91
CA THR A 234 0.34 8.05 1.25
C THR A 234 -0.56 9.22 0.86
N MET A 235 -1.85 8.95 0.58
CA MET A 235 -2.82 9.97 0.19
C MET A 235 -3.47 10.68 1.38
N GLN A 236 -3.43 10.04 2.56
CA GLN A 236 -4.23 10.42 3.73
C GLN A 236 -3.38 10.80 4.95
N ILE A 237 -2.11 10.40 5.01
CA ILE A 237 -1.17 10.78 6.08
C ILE A 237 -0.66 12.21 5.89
N GLU A 238 -0.51 12.96 6.98
CA GLU A 238 -0.11 14.38 6.94
C GLU A 238 1.20 14.58 6.14
N HIS A 239 2.19 13.73 6.41
CA HIS A 239 3.47 13.72 5.73
C HIS A 239 3.83 12.29 5.32
N SER A 240 4.00 12.06 4.01
CA SER A 240 4.64 10.84 3.49
C SER A 240 6.05 11.19 3.05
N ALA A 241 7.03 10.41 3.49
CA ALA A 241 8.42 10.62 3.12
C ALA A 241 9.15 9.28 3.12
N VAL A 242 9.94 9.04 2.07
CA VAL A 242 10.84 7.88 1.97
C VAL A 242 12.21 8.36 1.54
N VAL A 243 13.25 7.94 2.29
CA VAL A 243 14.64 8.11 1.89
C VAL A 243 15.15 6.78 1.35
N ASN A 244 15.61 6.78 0.10
CA ASN A 244 16.16 5.60 -0.54
C ASN A 244 17.27 5.97 -1.53
N MET A 245 17.99 4.96 -1.99
CA MET A 245 19.07 5.11 -2.96
C MET A 245 18.97 4.06 -4.06
N ALA A 246 19.33 4.47 -5.29
CA ALA A 246 19.46 3.57 -6.43
C ALA A 246 20.82 2.86 -6.34
N VAL A 247 20.83 1.54 -6.38
CA VAL A 247 22.08 0.76 -6.27
C VAL A 247 22.24 -0.31 -7.34
N ILE A 248 23.48 -0.43 -7.78
CA ILE A 248 24.03 -1.52 -8.59
C ILE A 248 24.56 -2.57 -7.63
N ILE A 249 24.35 -3.86 -7.96
CA ILE A 249 24.81 -4.96 -7.11
C ILE A 249 25.95 -5.69 -7.83
N ASP A 250 27.07 -5.84 -7.13
CA ASP A 250 28.29 -6.48 -7.65
C ASP A 250 28.69 -5.98 -9.06
N GLY A 251 28.57 -4.66 -9.27
CA GLY A 251 29.00 -3.98 -10.50
C GLY A 251 28.06 -4.11 -11.71
N ARG A 252 26.86 -4.68 -11.56
CA ARG A 252 25.88 -4.81 -12.68
C ARG A 252 24.50 -4.28 -12.32
N LYS A 253 23.85 -3.59 -13.26
CA LYS A 253 22.42 -3.23 -13.13
C LYS A 253 21.62 -4.54 -13.11
N PRO A 254 20.86 -4.81 -12.05
CA PRO A 254 20.29 -6.13 -11.83
C PRO A 254 19.03 -6.43 -12.63
N ILE A 255 18.42 -5.42 -13.27
CA ILE A 255 17.11 -5.54 -13.91
C ILE A 255 17.17 -4.90 -15.30
N GLU A 256 16.79 -5.67 -16.31
CA GLU A 256 16.88 -5.31 -17.72
C GLU A 256 15.66 -5.84 -18.49
N CYS A 257 15.25 -5.07 -19.50
CA CYS A 257 14.25 -5.47 -20.49
C CYS A 257 14.73 -5.10 -21.89
N GLU A 258 14.52 -5.99 -22.86
CA GLU A 258 14.76 -5.73 -24.27
C GLU A 258 13.49 -6.04 -25.07
N ILE A 259 13.07 -5.12 -25.93
CA ILE A 259 11.87 -5.25 -26.76
C ILE A 259 12.24 -5.04 -28.22
N HIS A 260 11.91 -6.02 -29.07
CA HIS A 260 12.10 -5.93 -30.52
C HIS A 260 10.76 -5.89 -31.25
N PRO A 261 10.58 -5.01 -32.24
CA PRO A 261 9.44 -5.09 -33.14
C PRO A 261 9.59 -6.32 -34.05
N SER A 262 8.47 -7.01 -34.32
CA SER A 262 8.43 -8.24 -35.11
C SER A 262 7.61 -8.06 -36.39
N VAL A 263 8.19 -8.50 -37.51
CA VAL A 263 7.54 -8.60 -38.83
C VAL A 263 7.13 -10.05 -39.16
N ALA A 264 7.60 -11.02 -38.37
CA ALA A 264 7.41 -12.45 -38.63
C ALA A 264 6.32 -13.07 -37.75
N THR A 265 6.19 -12.59 -36.52
CA THR A 265 5.26 -13.13 -35.52
C THR A 265 4.24 -12.07 -35.14
N SER A 266 2.97 -12.36 -35.36
CA SER A 266 1.89 -11.47 -34.93
C SER A 266 1.65 -11.56 -33.42
N GLY A 267 1.42 -10.42 -32.77
CA GLY A 267 1.09 -10.37 -31.34
C GLY A 267 2.27 -10.06 -30.43
N VAL A 268 2.20 -10.51 -29.18
CA VAL A 268 3.25 -10.30 -28.17
C VAL A 268 3.87 -11.65 -27.81
N PHE A 269 5.19 -11.76 -27.93
CA PHE A 269 5.94 -12.94 -27.52
C PHE A 269 6.87 -12.60 -26.36
N VAL A 270 6.79 -13.34 -25.25
CA VAL A 270 7.68 -13.19 -24.09
C VAL A 270 8.65 -14.37 -24.05
N LYS A 271 9.94 -14.09 -24.30
CA LYS A 271 10.96 -15.12 -24.51
C LYS A 271 11.15 -16.04 -23.31
N GLU A 272 11.35 -15.48 -22.11
CA GLU A 272 11.69 -16.26 -20.92
C GLU A 272 10.53 -17.13 -20.43
N LEU A 273 9.30 -16.74 -20.76
CA LEU A 273 8.09 -17.46 -20.37
C LEU A 273 7.60 -18.41 -21.47
N GLY A 274 8.15 -18.33 -22.69
CA GLY A 274 7.57 -18.98 -23.87
C GLY A 274 6.11 -18.59 -24.11
N LEU A 275 5.70 -17.40 -23.66
CA LEU A 275 4.31 -16.95 -23.67
C LEU A 275 4.02 -16.21 -24.96
N CYS A 276 2.99 -16.66 -25.70
CA CYS A 276 2.50 -15.99 -26.90
C CYS A 276 1.08 -15.47 -26.65
N LEU A 277 0.89 -14.17 -26.83
CA LEU A 277 -0.37 -13.47 -26.68
C LEU A 277 -0.79 -12.95 -28.05
N SER A 278 -1.88 -13.48 -28.57
CA SER A 278 -2.36 -13.20 -29.94
C SER A 278 -3.58 -12.29 -29.96
N THR A 279 -4.28 -12.11 -28.82
CA THR A 279 -5.48 -11.26 -28.75
C THR A 279 -5.44 -10.27 -27.56
N PRO A 280 -6.14 -9.13 -27.65
CA PRO A 280 -6.29 -8.20 -26.52
C PRO A 280 -6.92 -8.85 -25.28
N GLU A 281 -7.87 -9.77 -25.46
CA GLU A 281 -8.56 -10.46 -24.36
C GLU A 281 -7.59 -11.28 -23.52
N GLN A 282 -6.62 -11.96 -24.13
CA GLN A 282 -5.60 -12.71 -23.39
C GLN A 282 -4.75 -11.81 -22.49
N ILE A 283 -4.45 -10.58 -22.96
CA ILE A 283 -3.70 -9.58 -22.18
C ILE A 283 -4.56 -9.09 -21.01
N LEU A 284 -5.82 -8.73 -21.27
CA LEU A 284 -6.76 -8.29 -20.25
C LEU A 284 -6.95 -9.36 -19.17
N ASP A 285 -7.23 -10.60 -19.58
CA ASP A 285 -7.47 -11.73 -18.69
C ASP A 285 -6.27 -12.07 -17.81
N LEU A 286 -5.05 -11.80 -18.26
CA LEU A 286 -3.84 -12.10 -17.50
C LEU A 286 -3.41 -10.92 -16.61
N SER A 287 -3.79 -9.69 -16.97
CA SER A 287 -3.32 -8.45 -16.33
C SER A 287 -3.69 -8.29 -14.84
N ASP A 288 -4.72 -8.99 -14.36
CA ASP A 288 -5.21 -8.91 -12.97
C ASP A 288 -4.96 -10.18 -12.15
N LYS A 289 -4.15 -11.11 -12.67
CA LYS A 289 -3.86 -12.41 -12.05
C LYS A 289 -2.42 -12.49 -11.53
N PRO A 290 -2.04 -11.77 -10.46
CA PRO A 290 -0.64 -11.62 -10.02
C PRO A 290 0.10 -12.95 -9.72
N SER A 291 -0.62 -14.05 -9.48
CA SER A 291 -0.03 -15.37 -9.28
C SER A 291 0.37 -16.10 -10.56
N LEU A 292 -0.08 -15.64 -11.74
CA LEU A 292 0.21 -16.28 -13.01
C LEU A 292 1.44 -15.63 -13.68
N PRO A 293 2.32 -16.42 -14.32
CA PRO A 293 3.42 -15.88 -15.12
C PRO A 293 2.91 -14.96 -16.24
N GLY A 294 3.61 -13.85 -16.50
CA GLY A 294 3.27 -12.90 -17.57
C GLY A 294 2.29 -11.80 -17.18
N SER A 295 1.66 -11.88 -16.00
CA SER A 295 0.67 -10.88 -15.55
C SER A 295 1.24 -9.47 -15.41
N LEU A 296 2.46 -9.34 -14.87
CA LEU A 296 3.17 -8.05 -14.79
C LEU A 296 3.40 -7.43 -16.18
N ILE A 297 3.77 -8.25 -17.16
CA ILE A 297 4.00 -7.82 -18.54
C ILE A 297 2.68 -7.37 -19.16
N CYS A 298 1.61 -8.13 -19.00
CA CYS A 298 0.29 -7.78 -19.51
C CYS A 298 -0.27 -6.50 -18.89
N ALA A 299 -0.15 -6.34 -17.57
CA ALA A 299 -0.52 -5.12 -16.88
C ALA A 299 0.31 -3.91 -17.36
N THR A 300 1.60 -4.12 -17.61
CA THR A 300 2.48 -3.09 -18.20
C THR A 300 2.05 -2.72 -19.61
N ILE A 301 1.70 -3.69 -20.46
CA ILE A 301 1.22 -3.44 -21.83
C ILE A 301 -0.06 -2.59 -21.79
N LEU A 302 -1.01 -2.88 -20.90
CA LEU A 302 -2.22 -2.06 -20.74
C LEU A 302 -1.90 -0.66 -20.25
N ALA A 303 -1.06 -0.53 -19.21
CA ALA A 303 -0.68 0.76 -18.65
C ALA A 303 0.13 1.63 -19.63
N SER A 304 0.89 1.00 -20.54
CA SER A 304 1.62 1.71 -21.60
C SER A 304 0.69 2.37 -22.63
N GLY A 305 -0.55 1.89 -22.74
CA GLY A 305 -1.51 2.30 -23.76
C GLY A 305 -1.36 1.62 -25.12
N LEU A 306 -0.37 0.71 -25.27
CA LEU A 306 -0.18 -0.08 -26.49
C LEU A 306 -1.47 -0.82 -26.87
N VAL A 307 -2.07 -1.53 -25.89
CA VAL A 307 -3.35 -2.24 -26.04
C VAL A 307 -4.39 -1.58 -25.16
N GLN A 308 -5.58 -1.32 -25.72
CA GLN A 308 -6.72 -0.75 -25.01
C GLN A 308 -7.86 -1.79 -24.90
N PRO A 309 -8.68 -1.77 -23.84
CA PRO A 309 -9.77 -2.74 -23.67
C PRO A 309 -10.82 -2.79 -24.79
N LYS A 310 -10.89 -1.75 -25.62
CA LYS A 310 -11.82 -1.63 -26.76
C LYS A 310 -11.21 -2.11 -28.09
N ASP A 311 -9.94 -2.48 -28.11
CA ASP A 311 -9.25 -2.89 -29.34
C ASP A 311 -9.80 -4.23 -29.83
N SER A 312 -10.10 -4.33 -31.13
CA SER A 312 -10.68 -5.55 -31.71
C SER A 312 -9.63 -6.62 -32.03
N SER A 313 -8.37 -6.22 -32.17
CA SER A 313 -7.23 -7.10 -32.46
C SER A 313 -5.91 -6.45 -32.09
N LEU A 314 -4.86 -7.25 -31.86
CA LEU A 314 -3.51 -6.70 -31.63
C LEU A 314 -2.96 -5.98 -32.87
N GLY A 315 -3.34 -6.40 -34.08
CA GLY A 315 -2.93 -5.71 -35.31
C GLY A 315 -3.52 -4.30 -35.44
N GLU A 316 -4.72 -4.04 -34.90
CA GLU A 316 -5.25 -2.69 -34.76
C GLU A 316 -4.43 -1.87 -33.75
N ALA A 317 -4.12 -2.46 -32.60
CA ALA A 317 -3.32 -1.83 -31.55
C ALA A 317 -1.91 -1.44 -32.05
N PHE A 318 -1.22 -2.32 -32.76
CA PHE A 318 0.11 -2.03 -33.32
C PHE A 318 0.07 -0.95 -34.41
N ARG A 319 -0.91 -0.96 -35.32
CA ARG A 319 -1.05 0.07 -36.37
C ARG A 319 -1.29 1.48 -35.85
N ARG A 320 -1.67 1.64 -34.58
CA ARG A 320 -1.77 2.94 -33.91
C ARG A 320 -0.40 3.62 -33.74
N TYR A 321 0.66 2.83 -33.61
CA TYR A 321 2.00 3.31 -33.27
C TYR A 321 3.07 2.95 -34.31
N PHE A 322 2.87 1.86 -35.06
CA PHE A 322 3.88 1.31 -35.97
C PHE A 322 3.38 1.26 -37.42
N ASP A 323 4.35 1.24 -38.35
CA ASP A 323 4.10 0.96 -39.76
C ASP A 323 3.48 -0.44 -39.96
N SER A 324 2.82 -0.64 -41.09
CA SER A 324 2.04 -1.86 -41.38
C SER A 324 2.87 -3.16 -41.49
N ASP A 325 4.19 -3.07 -41.61
CA ASP A 325 5.10 -4.21 -41.62
C ASP A 325 5.33 -4.78 -40.21
N ILE A 326 5.21 -3.96 -39.15
CA ILE A 326 5.29 -4.42 -37.76
C ILE A 326 3.94 -5.01 -37.34
N ILE A 327 3.93 -6.33 -37.10
CA ILE A 327 2.72 -7.08 -36.72
C ILE A 327 2.77 -7.62 -35.29
N GLY A 328 3.90 -7.43 -34.60
CA GLY A 328 4.08 -7.87 -33.22
C GLY A 328 5.30 -7.28 -32.53
N ILE A 329 5.52 -7.72 -31.28
CA ILE A 329 6.72 -7.42 -30.50
C ILE A 329 7.21 -8.67 -29.77
N GLU A 330 8.53 -8.77 -29.60
CA GLU A 330 9.19 -9.74 -28.75
C GLU A 330 9.75 -9.04 -27.51
N ILE A 331 9.41 -9.52 -26.32
CA ILE A 331 9.84 -9.00 -25.03
C ILE A 331 10.77 -10.02 -24.39
N SER A 332 11.94 -9.56 -23.96
CA SER A 332 12.91 -10.27 -23.13
C SER A 332 13.08 -9.51 -21.81
N THR A 333 13.10 -10.24 -20.71
CA THR A 333 13.26 -9.70 -19.36
C THR A 333 14.33 -10.48 -18.61
N HIS A 334 15.21 -9.75 -17.93
CA HIS A 334 16.27 -10.35 -17.14
C HIS A 334 16.32 -9.74 -15.74
N SER A 335 16.48 -10.58 -14.71
CA SER A 335 16.86 -10.14 -13.39
C SER A 335 17.91 -11.06 -12.77
N SER A 336 19.00 -10.48 -12.27
CA SER A 336 20.01 -11.20 -11.49
C SER A 336 19.61 -11.36 -10.01
N LEU A 337 18.49 -10.78 -9.59
CA LEU A 337 18.01 -10.85 -8.22
C LEU A 337 16.99 -11.97 -8.05
N PRO A 338 17.05 -12.70 -6.93
CA PRO A 338 16.06 -13.73 -6.62
C PRO A 338 14.67 -13.10 -6.44
N HIS A 339 13.63 -13.85 -6.84
CA HIS A 339 12.25 -13.43 -6.61
C HIS A 339 11.98 -13.26 -5.11
N GLY A 340 11.35 -12.16 -4.73
CA GLY A 340 11.13 -11.83 -3.32
C GLY A 340 12.39 -11.33 -2.59
N SER A 341 13.36 -10.76 -3.31
CA SER A 341 14.57 -10.14 -2.76
C SER A 341 14.31 -9.06 -1.71
N GLY A 342 13.16 -8.37 -1.80
CA GLY A 342 12.86 -7.18 -1.00
C GLY A 342 13.42 -5.87 -1.59
N LEU A 343 14.11 -5.93 -2.73
CA LEU A 343 14.78 -4.80 -3.39
C LEU A 343 13.93 -4.12 -4.49
N GLY A 344 12.62 -4.37 -4.51
CA GLY A 344 11.67 -3.77 -5.45
C GLY A 344 11.71 -4.32 -6.88
N THR A 345 12.16 -5.56 -7.07
CA THR A 345 12.40 -6.15 -8.40
C THR A 345 11.18 -6.06 -9.33
N SER A 346 9.96 -6.34 -8.85
CA SER A 346 8.76 -6.35 -9.69
C SER A 346 8.41 -4.97 -10.23
N SER A 347 8.34 -3.95 -9.38
CA SER A 347 7.97 -2.59 -9.77
C SER A 347 9.07 -1.95 -10.64
N ILE A 348 10.34 -2.26 -10.38
CA ILE A 348 11.46 -1.81 -11.20
C ILE A 348 11.47 -2.51 -12.57
N LEU A 349 11.14 -3.80 -12.64
CA LEU A 349 10.98 -4.50 -13.91
C LEU A 349 9.85 -3.88 -14.74
N ALA A 350 8.70 -3.57 -14.11
CA ALA A 350 7.62 -2.83 -14.79
C ALA A 350 8.10 -1.47 -15.32
N ALA A 351 8.94 -0.74 -14.55
CA ALA A 351 9.53 0.51 -15.01
C ALA A 351 10.39 0.32 -16.28
N THR A 352 11.24 -0.72 -16.33
CA THR A 352 12.06 -1.01 -17.53
C THR A 352 11.22 -1.38 -18.74
N ILE A 353 10.18 -2.21 -18.56
CA ILE A 353 9.28 -2.60 -19.67
C ILE A 353 8.51 -1.36 -20.17
N LEU A 354 7.98 -0.51 -19.28
CA LEU A 354 7.30 0.73 -19.66
C LEU A 354 8.21 1.66 -20.47
N ALA A 355 9.42 1.89 -19.98
CA ALA A 355 10.38 2.78 -20.63
C ALA A 355 10.79 2.26 -22.01
N ALA A 356 10.98 0.94 -22.15
CA ALA A 356 11.27 0.30 -23.43
C ALA A 356 10.06 0.39 -24.38
N LEU A 357 8.83 0.13 -23.91
CA LEU A 357 7.60 0.23 -24.70
C LEU A 357 7.36 1.66 -25.19
N TRP A 358 7.40 2.66 -24.29
CA TRP A 358 7.18 4.05 -24.68
C TRP A 358 8.24 4.56 -25.64
N THR A 359 9.51 4.22 -25.41
CA THR A 359 10.58 4.54 -26.37
C THR A 359 10.32 3.87 -27.72
N LEU A 360 9.97 2.58 -27.74
CA LEU A 360 9.66 1.86 -28.98
C LEU A 360 8.47 2.49 -29.72
N MET A 361 7.43 2.92 -29.00
CA MET A 361 6.24 3.60 -29.54
C MET A 361 6.47 5.06 -29.92
N GLY A 362 7.68 5.61 -29.73
CA GLY A 362 7.98 7.03 -30.00
C GLY A 362 7.33 8.01 -29.01
N ILE A 363 6.91 7.54 -27.84
CA ILE A 363 6.29 8.35 -26.79
C ILE A 363 7.39 8.97 -25.93
N SER A 364 7.40 10.30 -25.83
CA SER A 364 8.27 11.03 -24.89
C SER A 364 7.71 10.95 -23.47
N PHE A 365 8.56 10.60 -22.52
CA PHE A 365 8.22 10.48 -21.11
C PHE A 365 9.34 11.02 -20.21
N ASN A 366 9.03 11.23 -18.94
CA ASN A 366 9.97 11.55 -17.88
C ASN A 366 9.84 10.54 -16.73
N THR A 367 10.75 10.62 -15.76
CA THR A 367 10.77 9.73 -14.60
C THR A 367 9.48 9.77 -13.79
N ASN A 368 8.84 10.93 -13.67
CA ASN A 368 7.57 11.06 -12.96
C ASN A 368 6.43 10.29 -13.66
N ASN A 369 6.43 10.26 -15.00
CA ASN A 369 5.48 9.43 -15.77
C ASN A 369 5.67 7.95 -15.43
N ILE A 370 6.92 7.47 -15.37
CA ILE A 370 7.25 6.08 -14.99
C ILE A 370 6.76 5.78 -13.57
N HIS A 371 7.02 6.67 -12.60
CA HIS A 371 6.61 6.46 -11.21
C HIS A 371 5.11 6.20 -11.06
N HIS A 372 4.30 7.02 -11.73
CA HIS A 372 2.84 6.95 -11.67
C HIS A 372 2.28 5.79 -12.50
N ALA A 373 2.90 5.46 -13.64
CA ALA A 373 2.50 4.31 -14.44
C ALA A 373 2.77 2.98 -13.72
N VAL A 374 3.90 2.85 -13.03
CA VAL A 374 4.16 1.67 -12.20
C VAL A 374 3.20 1.59 -11.02
N LEU A 375 2.90 2.71 -10.35
CA LEU A 375 1.92 2.72 -9.27
C LEU A 375 0.52 2.29 -9.77
N LEU A 376 0.16 2.65 -11.00
CA LEU A 376 -1.07 2.20 -11.67
C LEU A 376 -1.03 0.69 -11.95
N ILE A 377 0.09 0.15 -12.43
CA ILE A 377 0.29 -1.29 -12.68
C ILE A 377 0.10 -2.11 -11.39
N GLU A 378 0.62 -1.64 -10.25
CA GLU A 378 0.41 -2.28 -8.94
C GLU A 378 -1.09 -2.36 -8.57
N GLN A 379 -1.90 -1.39 -9.02
CA GLN A 379 -3.36 -1.45 -8.81
C GLN A 379 -4.03 -2.46 -9.74
N TYR A 380 -3.59 -2.58 -11.00
CA TYR A 380 -4.10 -3.58 -11.94
C TYR A 380 -3.82 -5.00 -11.45
N LEU A 381 -2.61 -5.23 -10.94
CA LEU A 381 -2.22 -6.52 -10.36
C LEU A 381 -2.87 -6.82 -9.01
N THR A 382 -3.63 -5.87 -8.44
CA THR A 382 -4.26 -5.99 -7.11
C THR A 382 -3.27 -6.26 -5.97
N THR A 383 -1.98 -6.01 -6.19
CA THR A 383 -0.90 -6.18 -5.22
C THR A 383 -0.89 -5.06 -4.20
N GLY A 384 -1.34 -3.85 -4.58
CA GLY A 384 -1.52 -2.72 -3.67
C GLY A 384 -0.21 -2.16 -3.12
N GLY A 385 0.91 -2.36 -3.85
CA GLY A 385 2.21 -1.82 -3.50
C GLY A 385 2.23 -0.29 -3.44
N GLY A 386 3.20 0.24 -2.70
CA GLY A 386 3.50 1.67 -2.67
C GLY A 386 4.34 2.13 -3.85
N TRP A 387 4.85 3.37 -3.78
CA TRP A 387 5.64 3.96 -4.85
C TRP A 387 7.16 3.95 -4.63
N GLN A 388 7.64 3.52 -3.46
CA GLN A 388 9.08 3.60 -3.14
C GLN A 388 9.96 2.78 -4.08
N ASP A 389 9.46 1.67 -4.64
CA ASP A 389 10.23 0.72 -5.42
C ASP A 389 10.73 1.30 -6.73
N GLN A 390 9.80 1.76 -7.55
CA GLN A 390 10.11 2.41 -8.81
C GLN A 390 10.83 3.74 -8.61
N VAL A 391 10.49 4.50 -7.58
CA VAL A 391 11.18 5.77 -7.29
C VAL A 391 12.63 5.51 -6.90
N GLY A 392 12.85 4.52 -6.03
CA GLY A 392 14.16 4.12 -5.53
C GLY A 392 15.08 3.65 -6.64
N GLY A 393 14.59 2.85 -7.59
CA GLY A 393 15.39 2.37 -8.72
C GLY A 393 15.53 3.37 -9.86
N ALA A 394 14.42 3.95 -10.35
CA ALA A 394 14.39 4.65 -11.64
C ALA A 394 14.87 6.10 -11.58
N THR A 395 14.93 6.73 -10.41
CA THR A 395 15.35 8.15 -10.27
C THR A 395 16.86 8.33 -10.25
N GLY A 396 17.63 7.30 -9.86
CA GLY A 396 19.06 7.44 -9.58
C GLY A 396 19.35 8.15 -8.25
N GLY A 397 20.58 8.05 -7.76
CA GLY A 397 21.13 8.74 -6.60
C GLY A 397 20.51 8.37 -5.26
N ILE A 398 20.90 9.12 -4.23
CA ILE A 398 20.30 9.14 -2.90
C ILE A 398 19.25 10.25 -2.89
N LYS A 399 18.01 9.94 -2.51
CA LYS A 399 16.91 10.92 -2.53
C LYS A 399 15.98 10.77 -1.35
N ILE A 400 15.31 11.87 -1.04
CA ILE A 400 14.04 11.86 -0.31
C ILE A 400 12.90 12.07 -1.31
N SER A 401 11.83 11.29 -1.17
CA SER A 401 10.64 11.42 -2.00
C SER A 401 9.39 11.54 -1.14
N ARG A 402 8.45 12.37 -1.58
CA ARG A 402 7.22 12.72 -0.86
C ARG A 402 6.03 12.72 -1.81
N PHE A 403 4.85 12.33 -1.35
CA PHE A 403 3.61 12.52 -2.10
C PHE A 403 2.99 13.88 -1.76
N SER A 404 2.81 14.73 -2.78
CA SER A 404 2.11 16.01 -2.66
C SER A 404 0.62 15.82 -2.95
N ARG A 405 -0.22 16.01 -1.94
CA ARG A 405 -1.69 15.96 -2.11
C ARG A 405 -2.23 17.09 -3.00
N GLN A 406 -1.52 18.22 -3.06
CA GLN A 406 -1.95 19.41 -3.80
C GLN A 406 -1.76 19.20 -5.31
N THR A 407 -0.62 18.64 -5.71
CA THR A 407 -0.30 18.36 -7.11
C THR A 407 -0.69 16.93 -7.52
N GLU A 408 -1.03 16.07 -6.56
CA GLU A 408 -1.25 14.63 -6.73
C GLU A 408 -0.05 13.95 -7.42
N GLN A 409 1.16 14.32 -7.00
CA GLN A 409 2.43 13.87 -7.58
C GLN A 409 3.40 13.39 -6.51
N ILE A 410 4.25 12.44 -6.90
CA ILE A 410 5.45 12.05 -6.17
C ILE A 410 6.56 13.05 -6.52
N LEU A 411 7.05 13.78 -5.52
CA LEU A 411 8.13 14.74 -5.65
C LEU A 411 9.41 14.13 -5.07
N SER A 412 10.47 14.05 -5.88
CA SER A 412 11.77 13.50 -5.48
C SER A 412 12.82 14.61 -5.46
N GLU A 413 13.58 14.66 -4.38
CA GLU A 413 14.65 15.61 -4.13
C GLU A 413 15.96 14.83 -3.91
N GLN A 414 16.97 15.11 -4.74
CA GLN A 414 18.30 14.51 -4.59
C GLN A 414 18.96 15.07 -3.33
N LEU A 415 19.61 14.19 -2.57
CA LEU A 415 20.37 14.57 -1.39
C LEU A 415 21.84 14.68 -1.81
N ASP A 416 22.34 15.92 -1.85
CA ASP A 416 23.72 16.20 -2.23
C ASP A 416 24.69 15.67 -1.17
N CYS A 417 25.67 14.89 -1.62
CA CYS A 417 26.69 14.26 -0.78
C CYS A 417 28.06 14.44 -1.44
N ASP A 418 29.11 14.57 -0.65
CA ASP A 418 30.47 14.56 -1.18
C ASP A 418 30.94 13.14 -1.53
N GLN A 419 31.98 13.04 -2.36
CA GLN A 419 32.50 11.75 -2.81
C GLN A 419 33.01 10.88 -1.65
N HIS A 420 33.54 11.49 -0.59
CA HIS A 420 34.04 10.75 0.57
C HIS A 420 32.91 9.98 1.26
N PHE A 421 31.75 10.61 1.45
CA PHE A 421 30.59 9.97 2.03
C PHE A 421 29.99 8.89 1.13
N ILE A 422 30.02 9.09 -0.19
CA ILE A 422 29.61 8.06 -1.16
C ILE A 422 30.54 6.83 -1.04
N ASP A 423 31.86 7.03 -1.03
CA ASP A 423 32.85 5.96 -0.87
C ASP A 423 32.69 5.24 0.49
N GLU A 424 32.35 5.98 1.55
CA GLU A 424 32.01 5.40 2.85
C GLU A 424 30.78 4.50 2.77
N ILE A 425 29.70 4.95 2.12
CA ILE A 425 28.50 4.13 1.94
C ILE A 425 28.82 2.86 1.17
N GLU A 426 29.51 2.96 0.03
CA GLU A 426 29.82 1.80 -0.82
C GLU A 426 30.76 0.79 -0.14
N SER A 427 31.61 1.24 0.78
CA SER A 427 32.52 0.36 1.54
C SER A 427 31.88 -0.27 2.78
N LYS A 428 30.94 0.42 3.44
CA LYS A 428 30.31 -0.03 4.70
C LYS A 428 28.92 -0.64 4.55
N LEU A 429 28.15 -0.29 3.52
CA LEU A 429 26.82 -0.84 3.29
C LEU A 429 26.91 -2.12 2.45
N LEU A 430 26.54 -3.25 3.05
CA LEU A 430 26.48 -4.55 2.36
C LEU A 430 25.07 -5.13 2.39
N LEU A 431 24.79 -6.01 1.42
CA LEU A 431 23.57 -6.79 1.37
C LEU A 431 23.87 -8.25 1.68
N ILE A 432 23.14 -8.84 2.63
CA ILE A 432 23.24 -10.28 2.93
C ILE A 432 21.97 -10.96 2.41
N TYR A 433 22.10 -11.83 1.41
CA TYR A 433 20.97 -12.63 0.94
C TYR A 433 20.76 -13.85 1.82
N THR A 434 19.56 -13.96 2.38
CA THR A 434 19.22 -14.98 3.38
C THR A 434 18.75 -16.31 2.82
N GLY A 435 18.56 -16.43 1.51
CA GLY A 435 18.09 -17.67 0.86
C GLY A 435 16.66 -18.09 1.20
N ARG A 436 16.00 -17.41 2.15
CA ARG A 436 14.64 -17.71 2.58
C ARG A 436 13.76 -16.51 2.26
N THR A 437 12.80 -16.69 1.37
CA THR A 437 11.77 -15.68 1.10
C THR A 437 10.46 -16.17 1.70
N ARG A 438 9.97 -15.50 2.75
CA ARG A 438 8.59 -15.64 3.18
C ARG A 438 7.87 -14.38 2.72
N LEU A 439 7.07 -14.51 1.67
CA LEU A 439 6.03 -13.53 1.39
C LEU A 439 5.13 -13.48 2.63
N ALA A 440 5.14 -12.36 3.33
CA ALA A 440 4.19 -12.10 4.41
C ALA A 440 2.80 -11.89 3.77
N LYS A 441 2.17 -13.00 3.36
CA LYS A 441 0.83 -13.00 2.79
C LYS A 441 -0.11 -12.30 3.78
N ASN A 442 -0.85 -11.32 3.28
CA ASN A 442 -1.82 -10.49 4.01
C ASN A 442 -1.25 -9.38 4.92
N LEU A 443 0.07 -9.16 4.94
CA LEU A 443 0.65 -8.11 5.79
C LEU A 443 0.16 -6.71 5.41
N LEU A 444 0.21 -6.40 4.11
CA LEU A 444 -0.31 -5.14 3.57
C LEU A 444 -1.79 -4.94 3.93
N GLN A 445 -2.60 -5.99 3.83
CA GLN A 445 -4.04 -5.91 4.14
C GLN A 445 -4.27 -5.58 5.62
N GLU A 446 -3.47 -6.14 6.53
CA GLU A 446 -3.56 -5.85 7.95
C GLU A 446 -3.16 -4.41 8.27
N VAL A 447 -2.07 -3.92 7.70
CA VAL A 447 -1.64 -2.52 7.85
C VAL A 447 -2.70 -1.56 7.34
N VAL A 448 -3.23 -1.78 6.13
CA VAL A 448 -4.25 -0.94 5.51
C VAL A 448 -5.56 -0.97 6.32
N ARG A 449 -5.98 -2.13 6.83
CA ARG A 449 -7.14 -2.25 7.72
C ARG A 449 -6.97 -1.41 8.98
N SER A 450 -5.83 -1.57 9.66
CA SER A 450 -5.54 -0.82 10.89
C SER A 450 -5.40 0.69 10.64
N TRP A 451 -4.93 1.09 9.45
CA TRP A 451 -4.93 2.47 9.00
C TRP A 451 -6.34 3.03 8.81
N PHE A 452 -7.26 2.29 8.16
CA PHE A 452 -8.64 2.72 8.00
C PHE A 452 -9.36 2.91 9.34
N SER A 453 -9.09 2.03 10.30
CA SER A 453 -9.62 2.15 11.66
C SER A 453 -8.96 3.25 12.49
N ARG A 454 -7.92 3.91 11.96
CA ARG A 454 -7.01 4.85 12.65
C ARG A 454 -6.57 4.28 14.00
N ASP A 455 -6.06 3.05 13.97
CA ASP A 455 -5.48 2.43 15.15
C ASP A 455 -4.29 3.28 15.65
N GLY A 456 -4.32 3.65 16.93
CA GLY A 456 -3.36 4.58 17.52
C GLY A 456 -1.91 4.14 17.32
N HIS A 457 -1.64 2.85 17.51
CA HIS A 457 -0.30 2.29 17.36
C HIS A 457 0.20 2.42 15.93
N ILE A 458 -0.66 2.16 14.93
CA ILE A 458 -0.30 2.30 13.51
C ILE A 458 -0.14 3.76 13.11
N THR A 459 -1.03 4.66 13.55
CA THR A 459 -0.93 6.09 13.23
C THR A 459 0.33 6.72 13.82
N GLU A 460 0.68 6.39 15.07
CA GLU A 460 1.90 6.87 15.73
C GLU A 460 3.15 6.32 15.05
N THR A 461 3.14 5.04 14.70
CA THR A 461 4.27 4.40 14.01
C THR A 461 4.48 5.02 12.62
N LEU A 462 3.42 5.31 11.86
CA LEU A 462 3.52 5.98 10.57
C LEU A 462 4.07 7.41 10.67
N HIS A 463 3.68 8.18 11.70
CA HIS A 463 4.29 9.48 11.96
C HIS A 463 5.77 9.35 12.32
N SER A 464 6.14 8.34 13.13
CA SER A 464 7.53 8.04 13.44
C SER A 464 8.34 7.74 12.17
N LEU A 465 7.82 6.88 11.29
CA LEU A 465 8.43 6.55 9.99
C LEU A 465 8.68 7.79 9.12
N ALA A 466 7.69 8.67 8.99
CA ALA A 466 7.81 9.91 8.22
C ALA A 466 8.84 10.86 8.83
N ASN A 467 8.81 11.04 10.16
CA ASN A 467 9.76 11.90 10.87
C ASN A 467 11.20 11.36 10.78
N SER A 468 11.40 10.05 10.89
CA SER A 468 12.71 9.41 10.71
C SER A 468 13.24 9.60 9.30
N ALA A 469 12.39 9.59 8.27
CA ALA A 469 12.82 9.89 6.90
C ALA A 469 13.31 11.33 6.75
N GLU A 470 12.59 12.31 7.29
CA GLU A 470 13.02 13.72 7.27
C GLU A 470 14.31 13.96 8.07
N ALA A 471 14.45 13.31 9.22
CA ALA A 471 15.67 13.38 10.03
C ALA A 471 16.86 12.73 9.31
N ALA A 472 16.67 11.54 8.73
CA ALA A 472 17.69 10.85 7.96
C ALA A 472 18.16 11.67 6.76
N ALA A 473 17.24 12.32 6.03
CA ALA A 473 17.58 13.18 4.91
C ALA A 473 18.48 14.36 5.34
N LYS A 474 18.18 15.00 6.48
CA LYS A 474 19.01 16.10 7.02
C LYS A 474 20.42 15.65 7.36
N LEU A 475 20.59 14.47 7.95
CA LEU A 475 21.90 13.91 8.28
C LEU A 475 22.69 13.54 7.03
N ILE A 476 22.03 12.95 6.03
CA ILE A 476 22.65 12.61 4.74
C ILE A 476 23.14 13.88 4.02
N CYS A 477 22.38 14.97 4.02
CA CYS A 477 22.85 16.26 3.49
C CYS A 477 24.05 16.84 4.26
N GLN A 478 24.29 16.37 5.48
CA GLN A 478 25.47 16.71 6.28
C GLN A 478 26.59 15.68 6.10
N CYS A 479 26.46 14.75 5.15
CA CYS A 479 27.39 13.65 4.89
C CYS A 479 27.60 12.74 6.12
N VAL A 480 26.51 12.48 6.86
CA VAL A 480 26.49 11.59 8.02
C VAL A 480 25.50 10.46 7.79
N PHE A 481 25.93 9.21 7.98
CA PHE A 481 25.05 8.06 7.86
C PHE A 481 24.08 8.01 9.07
N PRO A 482 22.76 7.94 8.86
CA PRO A 482 21.77 8.13 9.92
C PRO A 482 21.48 6.82 10.69
N VAL A 483 22.48 6.32 11.44
CA VAL A 483 22.41 5.03 12.15
C VAL A 483 21.20 4.95 13.10
N ALA A 484 20.92 6.02 13.86
CA ALA A 484 19.83 6.04 14.83
C ALA A 484 18.46 5.99 14.15
N GLU A 485 18.27 6.74 13.07
CA GLU A 485 17.03 6.79 12.29
C GLU A 485 16.79 5.46 11.55
N VAL A 486 17.84 4.82 11.05
CA VAL A 486 17.76 3.48 10.44
C VAL A 486 17.36 2.43 11.47
N GLN A 487 17.94 2.49 12.68
CA GLN A 487 17.56 1.58 13.76
C GLN A 487 16.10 1.80 14.19
N GLN A 488 15.67 3.06 14.30
CA GLN A 488 14.27 3.41 14.59
C GLN A 488 13.33 2.95 13.46
N TYR A 489 13.72 3.13 12.20
CA TYR A 489 12.99 2.65 11.03
C TYR A 489 12.80 1.13 11.07
N HIS A 490 13.84 0.36 11.41
CA HIS A 490 13.74 -1.09 11.58
C HIS A 490 12.74 -1.49 12.67
N GLU A 491 12.77 -0.83 13.83
CA GLU A 491 11.83 -1.08 14.92
C GLU A 491 10.39 -0.71 14.54
N ASP A 492 10.19 0.39 13.83
CA ASP A 492 8.87 0.82 13.38
C ASP A 492 8.32 -0.10 12.28
N LYS A 493 9.15 -0.64 11.38
CA LYS A 493 8.72 -1.69 10.44
C LYS A 493 8.22 -2.93 11.17
N LYS A 494 8.89 -3.34 12.25
CA LYS A 494 8.46 -4.49 13.06
C LYS A 494 7.11 -4.25 13.76
N LYS A 495 6.85 -3.01 14.19
CA LYS A 495 5.56 -2.59 14.75
C LYS A 495 4.45 -2.56 13.70
N MET A 496 4.73 -2.00 12.52
CA MET A 496 3.80 -2.02 11.38
C MET A 496 3.44 -3.45 10.97
N ALA A 497 4.44 -4.33 11.01
CA ALA A 497 4.36 -5.66 10.46
C ALA A 497 4.88 -6.73 11.42
N PRO A 498 4.04 -7.18 12.39
CA PRO A 498 4.40 -8.28 13.26
C PRO A 498 4.73 -9.54 12.44
N GLY A 499 5.94 -10.07 12.60
CA GLY A 499 6.42 -11.24 11.84
C GLY A 499 7.23 -10.91 10.59
N SER A 500 7.49 -9.63 10.31
CA SER A 500 8.44 -9.18 9.27
C SER A 500 9.89 -9.58 9.56
N GLU A 501 10.25 -9.86 10.82
CA GLU A 501 11.58 -10.32 11.22
C GLU A 501 11.52 -11.80 11.67
N PRO A 502 11.86 -12.76 10.79
CA PRO A 502 11.99 -14.16 11.17
C PRO A 502 13.07 -14.36 12.25
N VAL A 503 12.88 -15.37 13.10
CA VAL A 503 13.83 -15.72 14.18
C VAL A 503 15.26 -15.88 13.66
N PHE A 504 15.44 -16.51 12.49
CA PHE A 504 16.78 -16.69 11.93
C PHE A 504 17.45 -15.35 11.56
N VAL A 505 16.70 -14.35 11.07
CA VAL A 505 17.23 -13.02 10.75
C VAL A 505 17.59 -12.29 12.04
N ARG A 506 16.74 -12.37 13.05
CA ARG A 506 17.02 -11.80 14.37
C ARG A 506 18.33 -12.35 14.96
N ASN A 507 18.50 -13.67 14.92
CA ASN A 507 19.71 -14.32 15.41
C ASN A 507 20.94 -13.88 14.60
N LEU A 508 20.84 -13.80 13.27
CA LEU A 508 21.91 -13.29 12.42
C LEU A 508 22.32 -11.86 12.81
N ILE A 509 21.35 -10.94 12.97
CA ILE A 509 21.63 -9.55 13.38
C ILE A 509 22.34 -9.51 14.73
N GLU A 510 21.89 -10.31 15.70
CA GLU A 510 22.48 -10.35 17.03
C GLU A 510 23.89 -10.96 17.02
N ASP A 511 24.12 -12.05 16.29
CA ASP A 511 25.44 -12.67 16.13
C ASP A 511 26.45 -11.69 15.51
N LEU A 512 26.05 -10.96 14.46
CA LEU A 512 26.88 -9.95 13.82
C LEU A 512 27.18 -8.77 14.75
N ARG A 513 26.21 -8.37 15.59
CA ARG A 513 26.38 -7.30 16.57
C ARG A 513 27.33 -7.71 17.69
N ILE A 514 27.13 -8.89 18.29
CA ILE A 514 27.98 -9.44 19.35
C ILE A 514 29.41 -9.68 18.83
N GLY A 515 29.53 -10.16 17.60
CA GLY A 515 30.81 -10.34 16.91
C GLY A 515 31.52 -9.02 16.55
N GLY A 516 30.87 -7.88 16.73
CA GLY A 516 31.46 -6.56 16.46
C GLY A 516 31.58 -6.22 14.97
N PHE A 517 30.83 -6.89 14.09
CA PHE A 517 30.92 -6.68 12.64
C PHE A 517 30.11 -5.48 12.16
N ILE A 518 28.94 -5.23 12.79
CA ILE A 518 27.96 -4.25 12.31
C ILE A 518 27.65 -3.21 13.39
N GLU A 519 27.29 -2.01 12.94
CA GLU A 519 26.71 -0.96 13.78
C GLU A 519 25.19 -1.05 13.80
N VAL A 520 24.57 -1.22 12.63
CA VAL A 520 23.12 -1.41 12.46
C VAL A 520 22.83 -2.35 11.29
N ALA A 521 21.68 -3.03 11.37
CA ALA A 521 21.14 -3.85 10.29
C ALA A 521 19.62 -3.67 10.24
N TRP A 522 19.04 -3.71 9.03
CA TRP A 522 17.61 -3.56 8.84
C TRP A 522 17.10 -4.30 7.61
N LEU A 523 15.81 -4.64 7.64
CA LEU A 523 15.18 -5.49 6.63
C LEU A 523 14.89 -4.75 5.31
N ALA A 524 15.18 -5.40 4.19
CA ALA A 524 14.73 -4.98 2.87
C ALA A 524 13.22 -5.14 2.70
N GLY A 525 12.60 -4.22 1.94
CA GLY A 525 11.19 -4.26 1.56
C GLY A 525 10.23 -4.43 2.76
N ALA A 526 9.17 -5.22 2.60
CA ALA A 526 8.20 -5.48 3.67
C ALA A 526 8.69 -6.45 4.77
N GLY A 527 9.90 -7.01 4.62
CA GLY A 527 10.45 -8.05 5.49
C GLY A 527 9.99 -9.47 5.12
N GLY A 528 10.21 -10.42 6.04
CA GLY A 528 9.90 -11.85 5.87
C GLY A 528 11.05 -12.69 5.29
N GLY A 529 12.19 -12.07 4.99
CA GLY A 529 13.37 -12.72 4.42
C GLY A 529 13.97 -11.92 3.27
N GLY A 530 14.61 -12.59 2.31
CA GLY A 530 15.27 -11.91 1.18
C GLY A 530 16.62 -11.31 1.58
N PHE A 531 16.89 -10.07 1.20
CA PHE A 531 18.09 -9.35 1.61
C PHE A 531 17.94 -8.68 2.98
N LEU A 532 19.03 -8.72 3.75
CA LEU A 532 19.26 -7.90 4.94
C LEU A 532 20.29 -6.84 4.59
N TYR A 533 20.01 -5.59 4.95
CA TYR A 533 20.98 -4.50 4.86
C TYR A 533 21.82 -4.49 6.13
N VAL A 534 23.14 -4.34 5.98
CA VAL A 534 24.06 -4.20 7.11
C VAL A 534 24.98 -3.01 6.90
N TRP A 535 25.14 -2.20 7.94
CA TRP A 535 26.14 -1.15 8.03
C TRP A 535 27.29 -1.64 8.90
N LEU A 536 28.47 -1.78 8.30
CA LEU A 536 29.66 -2.30 8.97
C LEU A 536 30.24 -1.30 9.98
N LYS A 537 30.89 -1.83 11.02
CA LYS A 537 31.77 -1.01 11.88
C LYS A 537 33.07 -0.65 11.15
N ASP A 538 33.71 0.42 11.61
CA ASP A 538 35.04 0.82 11.13
C ASP A 538 36.05 -0.33 11.21
N GLY A 539 36.82 -0.50 10.13
CA GLY A 539 37.85 -1.53 10.02
C GLY A 539 37.35 -2.93 9.64
N ILE A 540 36.03 -3.14 9.55
CA ILE A 540 35.46 -4.40 9.06
C ILE A 540 35.33 -4.34 7.54
N SER A 541 35.75 -5.40 6.85
CA SER A 541 35.63 -5.53 5.40
C SER A 541 34.61 -6.59 5.00
N LYS A 542 34.12 -6.51 3.75
CA LYS A 542 33.28 -7.55 3.14
C LYS A 542 33.88 -8.94 3.27
N ASN A 543 35.17 -9.09 3.00
CA ASN A 543 35.87 -10.38 3.07
C ASN A 543 35.89 -10.93 4.50
N LEU A 544 36.17 -10.08 5.49
CA LEU A 544 36.18 -10.49 6.90
C LEU A 544 34.79 -10.96 7.36
N LEU A 545 33.74 -10.23 6.99
CA LEU A 545 32.36 -10.64 7.27
C LEU A 545 32.00 -11.95 6.56
N GLN A 546 32.35 -12.08 5.29
CA GLN A 546 32.04 -13.26 4.49
C GLN A 546 32.76 -14.52 5.02
N ASP A 547 34.01 -14.37 5.45
CA ASP A 547 34.76 -15.46 6.08
C ASP A 547 34.15 -15.86 7.42
N TYR A 548 33.72 -14.90 8.26
CA TYR A 548 33.00 -15.20 9.49
C TYR A 548 31.72 -16.00 9.23
N LEU A 549 30.89 -15.57 8.27
CA LEU A 549 29.64 -16.26 7.93
C LEU A 549 29.89 -17.68 7.42
N ARG A 550 30.92 -17.90 6.59
CA ARG A 550 31.29 -19.22 6.07
C ARG A 550 31.71 -20.22 7.16
N HIS A 551 32.32 -19.74 8.23
CA HIS A 551 32.74 -20.58 9.37
C HIS A 551 31.64 -20.79 10.41
N SER A 552 30.51 -20.08 10.31
CA SER A 552 29.35 -20.30 11.16
C SER A 552 28.47 -21.42 10.59
N GLU A 553 28.28 -22.50 11.35
CA GLU A 553 27.37 -23.59 10.95
C GLU A 553 25.94 -23.09 10.67
N ALA A 554 25.51 -22.04 11.38
CA ALA A 554 24.17 -21.48 11.23
C ALA A 554 23.99 -20.62 9.98
N HIS A 555 25.08 -20.03 9.46
CA HIS A 555 25.04 -18.93 8.47
C HIS A 555 25.86 -19.17 7.20
N ARG A 556 26.48 -20.36 7.05
CA ARG A 556 27.41 -20.66 5.94
C ARG A 556 26.82 -20.55 4.53
N ASP A 557 25.50 -20.69 4.39
CA ASP A 557 24.79 -20.66 3.10
C ASP A 557 24.39 -19.23 2.69
N LEU A 558 24.67 -18.22 3.53
CA LEU A 558 24.38 -16.82 3.23
C LEU A 558 25.39 -16.25 2.22
N THR A 559 24.93 -15.35 1.36
CA THR A 559 25.77 -14.67 0.38
C THR A 559 25.83 -13.18 0.67
N VAL A 560 27.02 -12.59 0.52
CA VAL A 560 27.29 -11.18 0.84
C VAL A 560 27.61 -10.42 -0.45
N HIS A 561 26.90 -9.33 -0.68
CA HIS A 561 26.95 -8.55 -1.90
C HIS A 561 27.34 -7.10 -1.61
N SER A 562 28.13 -6.54 -2.51
CA SER A 562 28.53 -5.13 -2.47
C SER A 562 27.56 -4.29 -3.29
N ILE A 563 27.44 -3.02 -2.92
CA ILE A 563 26.63 -2.03 -3.63
C ILE A 563 27.51 -0.93 -4.21
N THR A 564 27.03 -0.35 -5.31
CA THR A 564 27.54 0.92 -5.87
C THR A 564 26.34 1.82 -6.11
N ILE A 565 26.42 3.08 -5.72
CA ILE A 565 25.32 4.03 -5.88
C ILE A 565 25.25 4.44 -7.36
N ASP A 566 24.09 4.25 -7.98
CA ASP A 566 23.87 4.67 -9.35
C ASP A 566 23.18 6.02 -9.39
N PHE A 567 23.93 7.07 -9.75
CA PHE A 567 23.38 8.41 -9.92
C PHE A 567 22.59 8.59 -11.22
N ASN A 568 22.68 7.64 -12.15
CA ASN A 568 21.92 7.73 -13.38
C ASN A 568 20.47 7.28 -13.13
N PRO A 569 19.49 7.97 -13.71
CA PRO A 569 18.14 7.45 -13.77
C PRO A 569 18.09 6.17 -14.63
N LEU A 570 16.91 5.57 -14.73
CA LEU A 570 16.65 4.46 -15.65
C LEU A 570 17.18 4.78 -17.05
N VAL A 571 17.99 3.87 -17.59
CA VAL A 571 18.71 4.05 -18.86
C VAL A 571 17.97 3.32 -19.96
N VAL A 572 17.77 3.99 -21.09
CA VAL A 572 17.16 3.40 -22.29
C VAL A 572 18.05 3.65 -23.51
N GLU A 573 18.25 2.62 -24.33
CA GLU A 573 19.06 2.69 -25.55
C GLU A 573 18.44 1.85 -26.69
N PHE A 574 18.77 2.22 -27.93
CA PHE A 574 18.38 1.43 -29.09
C PHE A 574 19.42 0.33 -29.35
N VAL A 575 18.93 -0.88 -29.61
CA VAL A 575 19.74 -2.09 -29.88
C VAL A 575 19.48 -2.64 -31.28
#